data_AF-A0A497E5L1-F1
#
_entry.id   AF-A0A497E5L1-F1
#
_cell.length_a   1.000
_cell.length_b   1.000
_cell.length_c   1.000
_cell.angle_alpha   90.00
_cell.angle_beta   90.00
_cell.angle_gamma   90.00
#
_symmetry.space_group_name_H-M   'P 1'
#
loop_
_entity.id
_entity.type
_entity.pdbx_description
1 polymer ?
#
loop_
_entity_poly.entity_id
_entity_poly.type
_entity_poly.pdbx_seq_one_letter_code
_entity_poly.pdbx_strand_id
1 'polypeptide(L)' 'MKTVEVTRVLEHYLQGRGEDPFLIAGSSGFWEISVSRKSFAKKYHIKRGDEFTLSLSLKPSHNLKLNDLG' A
#
# COMPACT_ATOMS: atom_id res chain seq x y z
N MET A 1 -14.12 12.99 5.73
CA MET A 1 -12.88 12.50 5.08
C MET A 1 -12.89 10.97 5.15
N LYS A 2 -12.71 10.26 4.04
CA LYS A 2 -12.76 8.78 4.01
C LYS A 2 -11.34 8.25 4.17
N THR A 3 -11.07 7.54 5.26
CA THR A 3 -9.77 6.89 5.49
C THR A 3 -9.79 5.50 4.86
N VAL A 4 -8.75 5.15 4.12
CA VAL A 4 -8.54 3.80 3.58
C VAL A 4 -7.32 3.22 4.26
N GLU A 5 -7.50 2.17 5.04
CA GLU A 5 -6.39 1.46 5.67
C GLU A 5 -5.77 0.47 4.68
N VAL A 6 -4.45 0.52 4.52
CA VAL A 6 -3.69 -0.39 3.68
C VAL A 6 -2.61 -1.06 4.55
N THR A 7 -2.76 -2.36 4.79
CA THR A 7 -1.92 -3.12 5.73
C THR A 7 -0.94 -4.07 5.05
N ARG A 8 -1.04 -4.22 3.73
CA ARG A 8 -0.27 -5.18 2.94
C ARG A 8 0.61 -4.45 1.94
N VAL A 9 1.88 -4.85 1.90
CA VAL A 9 2.83 -4.49 0.84
C VAL A 9 3.12 -5.76 0.06
N LEU A 10 2.93 -5.72 -1.27
CA LEU A 10 3.13 -6.85 -2.17
C LEU A 10 4.25 -6.55 -3.16
N GLU A 11 4.92 -7.61 -3.61
CA GLU A 11 5.98 -7.54 -4.61
C GLU A 11 5.41 -7.70 -6.04
N HIS A 12 4.35 -8.49 -6.18
CA HIS A 12 3.72 -8.76 -7.47
C HIS A 12 2.21 -8.62 -7.40
N TYR A 13 1.60 -8.02 -8.44
CA TYR A 13 0.13 -7.86 -8.52
C TYR A 13 -0.63 -9.19 -8.41
N LEU A 14 -0.04 -10.31 -8.85
CA LEU A 14 -0.63 -11.65 -8.76
C LEU A 14 -0.83 -12.14 -7.31
N GLN A 15 -0.10 -11.57 -6.34
CA GLN A 15 -0.29 -11.84 -4.91
C GLN A 15 -1.53 -11.11 -4.34
N GLY A 16 -2.03 -10.11 -5.07
CA GLY A 16 -3.24 -9.38 -4.73
C GLY A 16 -4.46 -10.28 -4.89
N ARG A 17 -5.09 -10.66 -3.78
CA ARG A 17 -6.33 -11.45 -3.74
C ARG A 17 -7.40 -10.70 -2.97
N GLY A 18 -8.64 -10.84 -3.42
CA GLY A 18 -9.81 -10.28 -2.74
C GLY A 18 -10.06 -8.81 -3.06
N GLU A 19 -10.82 -8.18 -2.18
CA GLU A 19 -11.32 -6.82 -2.32
C GLU A 19 -10.44 -5.78 -1.62
N ASP A 20 -9.47 -6.22 -0.82
CA ASP A 20 -8.68 -5.33 0.04
C ASP A 20 -7.56 -4.64 -0.74
N PRO A 21 -7.31 -3.35 -0.46
CA PRO A 21 -6.23 -2.62 -1.10
C PRO A 21 -4.86 -3.03 -0.57
N PHE A 22 -3.83 -2.84 -1.39
CA PHE A 22 -2.44 -3.12 -1.06
C PHE A 22 -1.51 -2.07 -1.69
N LEU A 23 -0.34 -1.89 -1.06
CA LEU A 23 0.79 -1.13 -1.61
C LEU A 23 1.67 -2.03 -2.47
N ILE A 24 2.19 -1.50 -3.57
CA ILE A 24 3.13 -2.18 -4.46
C ILE A 24 4.09 -1.17 -5.10
N ALA A 25 5.32 -1.59 -5.38
CA ALA A 25 6.23 -0.79 -6.19
C ALA A 25 5.78 -0.88 -7.65
N GLY A 26 5.32 0.25 -8.20
CA GLY A 26 4.93 0.37 -9.60
C GLY A 26 6.13 0.28 -10.54
N SER A 27 5.88 -0.09 -11.80
CA SER A 27 6.93 -0.15 -12.84
C SER A 27 7.57 1.21 -13.15
N SER A 28 6.94 2.30 -12.71
CA SER A 28 7.44 3.67 -12.81
C SER A 28 8.45 4.05 -11.72
N GLY A 29 8.73 3.16 -10.76
CA GLY A 29 9.59 3.43 -9.60
C GLY A 29 8.89 4.15 -8.45
N PHE A 30 7.59 4.38 -8.55
CA PHE A 30 6.77 4.98 -7.48
C PHE A 30 5.93 3.93 -6.75
N TRP A 31 5.58 4.20 -5.50
CA TRP A 31 4.61 3.40 -4.76
C TRP A 31 3.20 3.62 -5.32
N GLU A 32 2.49 2.53 -5.55
CA GLU A 32 1.11 2.51 -5.99
C GLU A 32 0.21 1.87 -4.94
N ILE A 33 -1.02 2.38 -4.81
CA ILE A 33 -2.08 1.70 -4.07
C ILE A 33 -3.01 1.04 -5.09
N SER A 34 -3.20 -0.27 -4.97
CA SER A 34 -3.99 -1.05 -5.91
C SER A 34 -4.98 -1.96 -5.19
N VAL A 35 -5.93 -2.51 -5.95
CA VAL A 35 -6.90 -3.52 -5.51
C VAL A 35 -7.00 -4.61 -6.57
N SER A 36 -7.18 -5.86 -6.17
CA SER A 36 -7.26 -6.96 -7.14
C SER A 36 -8.52 -6.83 -8.01
N ARG A 37 -8.37 -7.07 -9.32
CA ARG A 37 -9.47 -7.18 -10.31
C ARG A 37 -10.38 -5.96 -10.48
N LYS A 38 -10.12 -4.84 -9.79
CA LYS A 38 -10.87 -3.58 -9.87
C LYS A 38 -9.90 -2.40 -9.90
N SER A 39 -10.39 -1.23 -10.28
CA SER A 39 -9.63 0.02 -10.15
C SER A 39 -9.80 0.59 -8.75
N PHE A 40 -8.69 0.86 -8.06
CA PHE A 40 -8.68 1.48 -6.73
C PHE A 40 -9.41 2.84 -6.78
N ALA A 41 -9.06 3.69 -7.74
CA ALA A 41 -9.70 4.99 -7.93
C ALA A 41 -11.22 4.89 -8.13
N LYS A 42 -11.70 3.94 -8.93
CA LYS A 42 -13.15 3.71 -9.11
C LYS A 42 -13.83 3.23 -7.82
N LYS A 43 -13.22 2.28 -7.10
CA LYS A 43 -13.77 1.73 -5.85
C LYS A 43 -13.93 2.79 -4.76
N TYR A 44 -13.00 3.74 -4.70
CA TYR A 44 -13.00 4.78 -3.67
C TYR A 44 -13.44 6.16 -4.18
N HIS A 45 -13.92 6.25 -5.42
CA HIS A 45 -14.37 7.49 -6.07
C HIS A 45 -13.33 8.62 -6.09
N ILE A 46 -12.05 8.26 -6.25
CA ILE A 46 -10.92 9.19 -6.31
C ILE A 46 -10.81 9.74 -7.73
N LYS A 47 -10.61 11.06 -7.85
CA LYS A 47 -10.38 11.77 -9.10
C LYS A 47 -8.96 12.31 -9.17
N ARG A 48 -8.51 12.62 -10.39
CA ARG A 48 -7.21 13.26 -10.61
C ARG A 48 -7.23 14.67 -10.01
N GLY A 49 -6.23 14.98 -9.20
CA GLY A 49 -6.13 16.26 -8.50
C GLY A 49 -6.76 16.27 -7.11
N ASP A 50 -7.40 15.19 -6.68
CA ASP A 50 -7.85 15.06 -5.29
C ASP A 50 -6.65 15.09 -4.35
N GLU A 51 -6.73 15.93 -3.32
CA GLU A 51 -5.75 15.97 -2.24
C GLU A 51 -5.99 14.82 -1.26
N PHE A 52 -4.90 14.24 -0.76
CA PHE A 52 -4.95 13.21 0.27
C PHE A 52 -3.78 13.36 1.23
N THR A 53 -3.99 12.90 2.46
CA THR A 53 -2.92 12.74 3.45
C THR A 53 -2.52 11.28 3.53
N LEU A 54 -1.23 11.01 3.44
CA LEU A 54 -0.67 9.69 3.71
C LEU A 54 -0.10 9.67 5.13
N SER A 55 -0.56 8.73 5.94
CA SER A 55 -0.01 8.48 7.28
C SER A 55 0.54 7.06 7.33
N LEU A 56 1.81 6.92 7.73
CA LEU A 56 2.46 5.63 7.89
C LEU A 56 2.48 5.27 9.38
N SER A 57 1.91 4.13 9.73
CA SER A 57 2.04 3.54 11.06
C SER A 57 3.02 2.39 10.99
N LEU A 58 4.27 2.64 11.39
CA LEU A 58 5.24 1.58 11.60
C LEU A 58 4.86 0.90 12.92
N LYS A 59 4.26 -0.29 12.84
CA LYS A 59 4.27 -1.17 14.01
C LYS A 59 5.74 -1.42 14.35
N PRO A 60 6.16 -1.28 15.62
CA PRO A 60 7.52 -1.62 16.00
C PRO A 60 7.79 -3.06 15.59
N SER A 61 8.62 -3.25 14.55
CA SER A 61 9.16 -4.55 14.21
C SER A 61 9.97 -4.99 15.42
N HIS A 62 9.68 -6.17 15.95
CA HIS A 62 10.44 -6.75 17.05
C HIS A 62 11.94 -6.62 16.76
N ASN A 63 12.66 -6.05 17.71
CA ASN A 63 14.13 -5.95 17.83
C ASN A 63 14.91 -6.59 16.68
N LEU A 64 15.30 -5.79 15.67
CA LEU A 64 16.53 -6.07 14.95
C LEU A 64 17.66 -5.92 15.97
N LYS A 65 18.10 -7.04 16.55
CA LYS A 65 19.31 -7.03 17.37
C LYS A 65 20.44 -6.53 16.48
N LEU A 66 21.11 -5.47 16.91
CA LEU A 66 22.23 -4.80 16.24
C LEU A 66 23.45 -5.70 15.96
N ASN A 67 23.37 -7.01 16.17
CA ASN A 67 24.50 -7.94 16.18
C ASN A 67 24.68 -8.73 14.88
N ASP A 68 23.79 -8.60 13.89
CA ASP A 68 23.88 -9.36 12.63
C ASP A 68 24.61 -8.59 11.51
N LEU A 69 25.44 -7.59 11.85
CA LEU A 69 26.35 -6.89 10.93
C LEU A 69 27.83 -7.14 11.26
N GLY A 70 28.13 -8.28 11.90
CA GLY A 70 29.50 -8.76 12.15
C GLY A 70 30.13 -9.37 10.91
#